data_AF-A0A2I7T668-F1
#
_entry.id   AF-A0A2I7T668-F1
#
_cell.length_a   1.000
_cell.length_b   1.000
_cell.length_c   1.000
_cell.angle_alpha   90.00
_cell.angle_beta   90.00
_cell.angle_gamma   90.00
#
_symmetry.space_group_name_H-M   'P 1'
#
loop_
_entity.id
_entity.type
_entity.pdbx_description
1 polymer ?
#
loop_
_entity_poly.entity_id
_entity_poly.type
_entity_poly.pdbx_seq_one_letter_code
_entity_poly.pdbx_strand_id
1 'polypeptide(L)' 'MRMSLIGERFTEEEQKLLLNILINHEYAIELLSSEINDIETGTKNVDGTTYKKLVTLYDRFRFEN' A
#
# COMPACT_ATOMS: atom_id res chain seq x y z
N MET A 1 19.72 2.37 -8.85
CA MET A 1 18.79 1.81 -7.85
C MET A 1 18.14 3.00 -7.17
N ARG A 2 16.85 3.30 -7.42
CA ARG A 2 16.16 4.36 -6.66
C ARG A 2 15.86 3.76 -5.28
N MET A 3 16.56 4.22 -4.24
CA MET A 3 16.19 3.91 -2.86
C MET A 3 14.75 4.36 -2.63
N SER A 4 13.99 3.60 -1.82
CA SER A 4 12.67 4.06 -1.41
C SER A 4 12.84 5.29 -0.53
N LEU A 5 12.06 6.36 -0.79
CA LEU A 5 12.05 7.58 0.05
C LEU A 5 11.71 7.26 1.52
N ILE A 6 11.11 6.10 1.77
CA ILE A 6 10.76 5.60 3.09
C ILE A 6 12.03 5.18 3.86
N GLY A 7 12.99 4.51 3.20
CA GLY A 7 14.23 4.06 3.81
C GLY A 7 15.23 5.17 4.15
N GLU A 8 15.09 6.34 3.52
CA GLU A 8 15.88 7.54 3.84
C GLU A 8 15.28 8.35 4.99
N ARG A 9 13.98 8.22 5.24
CA ARG A 9 13.23 9.09 6.16
C ARG A 9 12.88 8.42 7.48
N PHE A 10 12.73 7.10 7.49
CA PHE A 10 12.34 6.33 8.66
C PHE A 10 13.25 5.12 8.81
N THR A 11 13.63 4.83 10.04
CA THR A 11 14.24 3.55 10.41
C THR A 11 13.27 2.40 10.16
N GLU A 12 13.77 1.17 10.04
CA GLU A 12 12.91 -0.01 9.87
C GLU A 12 11.91 -0.19 11.02
N GLU A 13 12.28 0.19 12.25
CA GLU A 13 11.39 0.13 13.41
C GLU A 13 10.24 1.12 13.31
N GLU A 14 10.52 2.37 12.91
CA GLU A 14 9.51 3.39 12.68
C GLU A 14 8.56 3.00 11.54
N GLN A 15 9.08 2.39 10.47
CA GLN A 15 8.26 1.88 9.38
C GLN A 15 7.29 0.79 9.85
N LYS A 16 7.77 -0.18 10.63
CA LYS A 16 6.93 -1.24 11.21
C LYS A 16 5.87 -0.68 12.14
N LEU A 17 6.23 0.30 12.98
CA LEU A 17 5.28 0.95 13.88
C LEU A 17 4.16 1.66 13.11
N LEU A 18 4.51 2.44 12.08
CA LEU A 18 3.53 3.13 11.24
C LEU A 18 2.62 2.16 10.51
N LEU A 19 3.18 1.08 9.95
CA LEU A 19 2.39 0.03 9.31
C LEU A 19 1.41 -0.60 10.31
N ASN A 20 1.86 -0.97 11.51
CA ASN A 20 0.97 -1.53 12.52
C ASN A 20 -0.18 -0.59 12.88
N ILE A 21 0.08 0.71 13.00
CA ILE A 21 -0.97 1.71 13.28
C ILE A 21 -1.99 1.75 12.14
N LEU A 22 -1.53 1.83 10.88
CA LEU A 22 -2.41 1.87 9.70
C LEU A 22 -3.27 0.61 9.57
N ILE A 23 -2.72 -0.54 9.91
CA ILE A 23 -3.42 -1.83 9.85
C ILE A 23 -4.48 -1.90 10.95
N ASN A 24 -4.12 -1.56 12.19
CA ASN A 24 -5.04 -1.65 13.33
C ASN A 24 -6.24 -0.70 13.23
N HIS A 25 -6.12 0.38 12.47
CA HIS A 25 -7.20 1.36 12.26
C HIS A 25 -7.90 1.18 10.91
N GLU A 26 -7.69 0.06 10.21
CA GLU A 26 -8.23 -0.24 8.87
C GLU A 26 -7.84 0.74 7.74
N TYR A 27 -7.09 1.80 8.03
CA TYR A 27 -6.60 2.78 7.05
C TYR A 27 -5.75 2.15 5.95
N ALA A 28 -5.03 1.07 6.25
CA ALA A 28 -4.27 0.35 5.21
C ALA A 28 -5.19 -0.18 4.10
N ILE A 29 -6.35 -0.73 4.44
CA ILE A 29 -7.34 -1.24 3.46
C ILE A 29 -7.98 -0.09 2.70
N GLU A 30 -8.35 0.99 3.40
CA GLU A 30 -8.96 2.17 2.77
C GLU A 30 -8.03 2.77 1.71
N LEU A 31 -6.75 2.97 2.07
CA LEU A 31 -5.74 3.50 1.15
C LEU A 31 -5.55 2.61 -0.08
N LEU A 32 -5.47 1.28 0.13
CA LEU A 32 -5.34 0.33 -0.99
C LEU A 32 -6.57 0.34 -1.89
N SER A 33 -7.77 0.40 -1.31
CA SER A 33 -9.02 0.44 -2.07
C SER A 33 -9.15 1.72 -2.90
N SER A 34 -8.79 2.87 -2.34
CA SER A 34 -8.79 4.15 -3.05
C SER A 34 -7.80 4.14 -4.22
N GLU A 35 -6.59 3.64 -3.97
CA GLU A 35 -5.54 3.55 -5.00
C GLU A 35 -5.94 2.63 -6.15
N ILE A 36 -6.52 1.47 -5.86
CA ILE A 36 -7.04 0.55 -6.87
C ILE A 36 -8.17 1.20 -7.66
N ASN A 37 -9.12 1.84 -6.98
CA ASN A 37 -10.23 2.53 -7.61
C ASN A 37 -9.76 3.67 -8.53
N ASP A 38 -8.78 4.46 -8.11
CA ASP A 38 -8.22 5.53 -8.94
C ASP A 38 -7.55 4.97 -10.21
N ILE A 39 -6.94 3.79 -10.12
CA ILE A 39 -6.36 3.10 -11.28
C ILE A 39 -7.46 2.58 -12.21
N GLU A 40 -8.47 1.91 -11.66
CA GLU A 40 -9.57 1.30 -12.44
C GLU A 40 -10.48 2.34 -13.10
N THR A 41 -10.61 3.51 -12.50
CA THR A 41 -11.36 4.65 -13.06
C THR A 41 -10.53 5.49 -14.04
N GLY A 42 -9.24 5.18 -14.21
CA GLY A 42 -8.33 5.92 -15.09
C GLY A 42 -7.86 7.27 -14.53
N THR A 43 -8.16 7.56 -13.26
CA THR A 43 -7.67 8.74 -12.54
C THR A 43 -6.17 8.66 -12.27
N LYS A 44 -5.64 7.44 -12.15
CA LYS A 44 -4.22 7.15 -11.96
C LYS A 44 -3.75 6.09 -12.97
N ASN A 45 -2.57 6.29 -13.57
CA ASN A 45 -1.96 5.32 -14.46
C ASN A 45 -0.70 4.74 -13.83
N VAL A 46 -0.68 3.41 -13.65
CA VAL A 46 0.47 2.64 -13.20
C VAL A 46 0.70 1.48 -14.15
N ASP A 47 1.90 0.91 -14.17
CA ASP A 47 2.15 -0.31 -14.94
C ASP A 47 1.36 -1.50 -14.37
N GLY A 48 1.09 -2.50 -15.21
CA GLY A 48 0.32 -3.69 -14.81
C GLY A 48 0.98 -4.52 -13.70
N THR A 49 2.29 -4.42 -13.51
CA THR A 49 3.00 -5.10 -12.41
C THR A 49 2.69 -4.43 -11.07
N THR A 50 2.68 -3.09 -11.05
CA THR A 50 2.36 -2.28 -9.88
C THR A 50 0.89 -2.45 -9.50
N TYR A 51 -0.02 -2.42 -10.47
CA TYR A 51 -1.44 -2.71 -10.23
C TYR A 51 -1.62 -4.11 -9.62
N LYS A 52 -1.00 -5.14 -10.21
CA LYS A 52 -1.09 -6.51 -9.68
C LYS A 52 -0.60 -6.62 -8.24
N LYS A 53 0.50 -5.92 -7.89
CA LYS A 53 1.01 -5.87 -6.52
C LYS A 53 0.02 -5.22 -5.54
N LEU A 54 -0.65 -4.15 -5.95
CA LEU A 54 -1.66 -3.46 -5.14
C LEU A 54 -2.86 -4.38 -4.86
N VAL A 55 -3.39 -5.05 -5.89
CA VAL A 55 -4.51 -6.00 -5.74
C VAL A 55 -4.11 -7.16 -4.84
N THR A 56 -2.94 -7.78 -5.06
CA THR A 56 -2.46 -8.85 -4.19
C THR A 56 -2.30 -8.39 -2.74
N LEU A 57 -1.82 -7.17 -2.51
CA LEU A 57 -1.67 -6.64 -1.15
C LEU A 57 -3.02 -6.38 -0.50
N TYR A 58 -3.99 -5.83 -1.25
CA TYR A 58 -5.37 -5.64 -0.80
C TYR A 58 -6.01 -6.97 -0.38
N ASP A 59 -5.91 -8.01 -1.21
CA ASP A 59 -6.46 -9.33 -0.91
C ASP A 59 -5.89 -9.91 0.39
N ARG A 60 -4.58 -9.77 0.59
CA ARG A 60 -3.94 -10.23 1.84
C ARG A 60 -4.48 -9.49 3.06
N PHE A 61 -4.65 -8.17 2.98
CA PHE A 61 -5.24 -7.42 4.09
C PHE A 61 -6.70 -7.78 4.37
N ARG A 62 -7.46 -8.11 3.32
CA ARG A 62 -8.90 -8.37 3.43
C ARG A 62 -9.24 -9.79 3.86
N PHE A 63 -8.41 -10.77 3.51
CA PHE A 63 -8.73 -12.20 3.65
C PHE A 63 -7.72 -13.03 4.44
N GLU A 64 -6.50 -12.52 4.71
CA GLU A 64 -5.48 -13.25 5.49
C GLU A 64 -5.30 -12.72 6.93
N ASN A 65 -6.23 -11.88 7.42
CA ASN A 65 -6.28 -11.41 8.81
C ASN A 65 -7.35 -12.13 9.63
#